data_AF-A0A3D2BFU2-F1
#
_entry.id   AF-A0A3D2BFU2-F1
#
_cell.length_a   1.000
_cell.length_b   1.000
_cell.length_c   1.000
_cell.angle_alpha   90.00
_cell.angle_beta   90.00
_cell.angle_gamma   90.00
#
_symmetry.space_group_name_H-M   'P 1'
#
loop_
_entity.id
_entity.type
_entity.pdbx_description
1 polymer ?
#
loop_
_entity_poly.entity_id
_entity_poly.type
_entity_poly.pdbx_seq_one_letter_code
_entity_poly.pdbx_strand_id
1 'polypeptide(L)' 'MIIIIITLIILNYLMNKKTDNLTNSLLKREDCSSIIQSINSFELLGENGVVYIQHSGELYQLRQTKAGKLILTK' A
#
# COMPACT_ATOMS: atom_id res chain seq x y z
N MET A 1 15.53 39.46 22.40
CA MET A 1 14.93 39.40 21.03
C MET A 1 15.57 38.31 20.17
N ILE A 2 16.90 38.27 20.03
CA ILE A 2 17.62 37.27 19.21
C ILE A 2 17.35 35.81 19.66
N ILE A 3 17.37 35.53 20.97
CA ILE A 3 17.11 34.18 21.49
C ILE A 3 15.71 33.69 21.11
N ILE A 4 14.70 34.56 21.19
CA ILE A 4 13.30 34.24 20.83
C ILE A 4 13.15 33.96 19.33
N ILE A 5 13.92 34.65 18.48
CA ILE A 5 13.89 34.44 17.02
C ILE A 5 14.54 33.11 16.66
N ILE A 6 15.68 32.77 17.28
CA ILE A 6 16.40 31.51 17.03
C ILE A 6 15.52 30.31 17.45
N THR A 7 14.83 30.39 18.59
CA THR A 7 13.95 29.30 19.05
C THR A 7 12.77 29.07 18.10
N LEU A 8 12.19 30.13 17.53
CA LEU A 8 11.11 30.03 16.53
C LEU A 8 11.60 29.35 15.23
N ILE A 9 12.80 29.68 14.77
CA ILE A 9 13.39 29.09 13.55
C ILE A 9 13.64 27.59 13.73
N ILE A 10 14.24 27.18 14.86
CA ILE A 10 14.54 25.77 15.15
C ILE A 10 13.24 24.96 15.30
N LEU A 11 12.20 25.52 15.93
CA LEU A 11 10.91 24.86 16.08
C LEU A 11 10.22 24.64 14.72
N ASN A 12 10.25 25.64 13.84
CA ASN A 12 9.73 25.51 12.48
C ASN A 12 10.52 24.47 11.67
N TYR A 13 11.86 24.48 11.79
CA TYR A 13 12.72 23.49 11.14
C TYR A 13 12.43 22.06 11.61
N LEU A 14 12.23 21.85 12.92
CA LEU A 14 11.88 20.53 13.46
C LEU A 14 10.49 20.05 13.00
N MET A 15 9.51 20.96 12.96
CA MET A 15 8.17 20.64 12.48
C MET A 15 8.17 20.24 11.01
N ASN A 16 8.94 20.93 10.16
CA ASN A 16 8.97 20.66 8.72
C ASN A 16 9.75 19.38 8.37
N LYS A 17 10.80 19.01 9.13
CA LYS A 17 11.60 17.79 8.89
C LYS A 17 10.84 16.47 9.14
N LYS A 18 9.75 16.50 9.91
CA LYS A 18 9.01 15.28 10.29
C LYS A 18 8.06 14.78 9.19
N THR A 19 8.00 15.44 8.03
CA THR A 19 7.03 15.16 6.96
C THR A 19 7.66 14.76 5.62
N ASP A 20 8.84 14.15 5.66
CA ASP A 20 9.63 13.88 4.45
C ASP A 20 9.67 12.40 4.04
N ASN A 21 9.02 11.48 4.78
CA ASN A 21 9.17 10.03 4.56
C ASN A 21 7.87 9.20 4.56
N LEU A 22 6.70 9.82 4.37
CA LEU A 22 5.43 9.07 4.16
C LEU A 22 4.54 9.64 3.03
N THR A 23 5.05 10.60 2.27
CA THR A 23 4.30 11.40 1.29
C THR A 23 4.88 11.30 -0.12
N ASN A 24 5.50 10.17 -0.46
CA ASN A 24 5.76 9.80 -1.86
C ASN A 24 4.71 8.82 -2.42
N SER A 25 3.68 8.45 -1.64
CA SER A 25 2.65 7.49 -2.08
C SER A 25 1.25 8.09 -2.35
N LEU A 26 1.03 9.39 -2.13
CA LEU A 26 -0.34 9.96 -2.19
C LEU A 26 -0.54 11.20 -3.08
N LEU A 27 0.46 11.60 -3.90
CA LEU A 27 0.28 12.63 -4.93
C LEU A 27 0.76 12.16 -6.31
N LYS A 28 0.19 11.07 -6.81
CA LYS A 28 0.13 10.80 -8.25
C LYS A 28 -1.31 10.44 -8.65
N ARG A 29 -2.15 11.47 -8.76
CA ARG A 29 -3.31 11.42 -9.66
C ARG A 29 -2.81 11.85 -11.03
N GLU A 30 -2.20 10.89 -11.71
CA GLU A 30 -2.18 10.84 -13.17
C GLU A 30 -2.95 9.57 -13.52
N ASP A 31 -3.89 9.71 -14.45
CA ASP A 31 -4.59 8.60 -15.07
C ASP A 31 -3.54 7.61 -15.61
N CYS A 32 -3.38 6.50 -14.92
CA CYS A 32 -2.53 5.39 -15.28
C CYS A 32 -3.16 4.20 -14.59
N SER A 33 -3.80 3.33 -15.39
CA SER A 33 -3.95 1.93 -15.05
C SER A 33 -2.56 1.41 -14.65
N SER A 34 -2.24 1.51 -13.36
CA SER A 34 -1.02 0.94 -12.80
C SER A 34 -1.25 -0.55 -12.83
N ILE A 35 -0.86 -1.16 -13.94
CA ILE A 35 -0.84 -2.61 -14.11
C ILE A 35 -0.05 -3.14 -12.92
N ILE A 36 -0.75 -3.78 -11.98
CA ILE A 36 -0.10 -4.50 -10.89
C ILE A 36 0.62 -5.67 -11.54
N GLN A 37 1.93 -5.52 -11.77
CA GLN A 37 2.75 -6.55 -12.43
C GLN A 37 2.97 -7.77 -11.52
N SER A 38 2.96 -7.55 -10.19
CA SER A 38 3.08 -8.62 -9.20
C SER A 38 2.49 -8.20 -7.85
N ILE A 39 2.00 -9.17 -7.08
CA ILE A 39 1.47 -8.98 -5.72
C ILE A 39 1.89 -10.17 -4.86
N ASN A 40 2.15 -9.94 -3.57
CA ASN A 40 2.45 -11.00 -2.62
C ASN A 40 1.20 -11.85 -2.36
N SER A 41 1.33 -13.18 -2.36
CA SER A 41 0.19 -14.07 -2.13
C SER A 41 -0.42 -13.91 -0.73
N PHE A 42 0.38 -13.59 0.29
CA PHE A 42 -0.11 -13.34 1.64
C PHE A 42 -0.99 -12.08 1.69
N GLU A 43 -0.57 -11.02 1.00
CA GLU A 43 -1.37 -9.78 0.89
C GLU A 43 -2.66 -10.01 0.10
N LEU A 44 -2.59 -10.81 -0.98
CA LEU A 44 -3.75 -11.12 -1.82
C LEU A 44 -4.79 -12.02 -1.12
N LEU A 45 -4.34 -13.01 -0.35
CA LEU A 45 -5.20 -14.02 0.27
C LEU A 45 -5.63 -13.68 1.71
N GLY A 46 -4.89 -12.81 2.38
CA GLY A 46 -5.04 -12.52 3.80
C GLY A 46 -4.82 -13.74 4.70
N GLU A 47 -5.23 -13.62 5.96
CA GLU A 47 -5.03 -14.65 6.99
C GLU A 47 -5.77 -15.96 6.69
N ASN A 48 -6.88 -15.87 5.96
CA ASN A 48 -7.71 -17.02 5.61
C ASN A 48 -7.08 -17.88 4.50
N GLY A 49 -6.06 -17.38 3.80
CA GLY A 49 -5.43 -18.10 2.69
C GLY A 49 -6.35 -18.29 1.47
N VAL A 50 -7.44 -17.51 1.39
CA VAL A 50 -8.49 -17.62 0.37
C VAL A 50 -9.00 -16.22 0.01
N VAL A 51 -9.15 -15.94 -1.28
CA VAL A 51 -9.84 -14.74 -1.80
C VAL A 51 -10.83 -15.13 -2.89
N TYR A 52 -11.91 -14.38 -3.00
CA TYR A 52 -12.87 -14.52 -4.09
C TYR A 52 -12.67 -13.42 -5.13
N ILE A 53 -12.62 -13.82 -6.40
CA ILE A 53 -12.37 -12.94 -7.54
C ILE A 53 -13.61 -12.95 -8.41
N GLN A 54 -14.22 -11.79 -8.60
CA GLN A 54 -15.30 -11.64 -9.57
C GLN A 54 -14.70 -11.37 -10.95
N HIS A 55 -15.00 -12.23 -11.91
CA HIS A 55 -14.49 -12.12 -13.27
C HIS A 55 -15.56 -12.51 -14.28
N SER A 56 -15.88 -11.59 -15.20
CA SER A 56 -16.86 -11.83 -16.27
C SER A 56 -18.24 -12.29 -15.76
N GLY A 57 -18.69 -11.75 -14.63
CA GLY A 57 -19.98 -12.08 -14.00
C GLY A 57 -19.96 -13.36 -13.15
N GLU A 58 -18.84 -14.07 -13.10
CA GLU A 58 -18.68 -15.31 -12.34
C GLU A 58 -17.80 -15.07 -11.11
N LEU A 59 -17.97 -15.93 -10.10
CA LEU A 59 -17.15 -15.91 -8.89
C LEU A 59 -16.12 -17.03 -8.96
N TYR A 60 -14.85 -16.70 -8.74
CA TYR A 60 -13.76 -17.65 -8.64
C TYR A 60 -13.14 -17.59 -7.24
N GLN A 61 -12.63 -18.72 -6.77
CA GLN A 61 -11.86 -18.80 -5.54
C GLN A 61 -10.39 -19.03 -5.86
N LEU A 62 -9.52 -18.14 -5.37
CA LEU A 62 -8.08 -18.34 -5.36
C LEU A 62 -7.66 -18.72 -3.93
N ARG A 63 -6.96 -19.84 -3.77
CA ARG A 63 -6.48 -20.32 -2.46
C ARG A 63 -5.12 -20.99 -2.53
N GLN A 64 -4.47 -21.14 -1.39
CA GLN A 64 -3.31 -22.02 -1.26
C GLN A 64 -3.73 -23.49 -1.16
N THR A 65 -2.97 -24.37 -1.80
CA THR A 65 -3.10 -25.83 -1.73
C THR A 65 -2.30 -26.37 -0.54
N LYS A 66 -2.58 -27.62 -0.13
CA LYS A 66 -1.80 -28.31 0.90
C LYS A 66 -0.30 -28.44 0.57
N ALA A 67 0.04 -28.43 -0.71
CA ALA A 67 1.43 -28.46 -1.20
C ALA A 67 2.08 -27.07 -1.29
N GLY A 68 1.41 -26.01 -0.82
CA GLY A 68 1.94 -24.65 -0.77
C GLY A 68 1.77 -23.82 -2.04
N LYS A 69 1.30 -24.41 -3.15
CA LYS A 69 1.01 -23.70 -4.42
C LYS A 69 -0.33 -22.98 -4.39
N LEU A 70 -0.56 -22.03 -5.28
CA LEU A 70 -1.87 -21.40 -5.49
C LEU A 70 -2.73 -22.17 -6.50
N ILE A 71 -4.03 -22.23 -6.27
CA ILE A 71 -5.02 -22.80 -7.20
C ILE A 71 -6.22 -21.85 -7.34
N LEU A 72 -6.68 -21.68 -8.58
CA LEU A 72 -7.91 -20.96 -8.93
C LEU A 72 -8.99 -21.98 -9.30
N THR A 73 -10.15 -21.89 -8.67
CA THR A 73 -11.34 -22.73 -8.96
C THR A 73 -12.57 -21.87 -9.16
N LYS A 74 -13.52 -22.34 -9.96
CA LYS A 74 -14.87 -21.77 -10.04
C LYS A 74 -15.71 -22.27 -8.86
#